data_AF-A0A089NI23-F1
#
_entry.id   AF-A0A089NI23-F1
#
_cell.length_a   1.000
_cell.length_b   1.000
_cell.length_c   1.000
_cell.angle_alpha   90.00
_cell.angle_beta   90.00
_cell.angle_gamma   90.00
#
_symmetry.space_group_name_H-M   'P 1'
#
loop_
_entity.id
_entity.type
_entity.pdbx_description
1 polymer ?
#
loop_
_entity_poly.entity_id
_entity_poly.type
_entity_poly.pdbx_seq_one_letter_code
_entity_poly.pdbx_strand_id
1 'polypeptide(L)'
;MTLTREEILLLPPGRKLDRWIQEHIFKWIPWAEQRGDYATVVYQKPGEREPYMRTQRWEEAKKRHTIIPYSEIDFLLHAVYGDEDWSAEISAAWRIVERLKTTMDVSVYTDGNGKYASECGRWTVDDCNTAPEAICKSALLAVLNL
;
A
#
# COMPACT_ATOMS: atom_id res chain seq x y z
N MET A 1 -12.65 -6.72 7.72
CA MET A 1 -11.82 -7.24 8.82
C MET A 1 -11.16 -6.05 9.47
N THR A 2 -11.08 -6.01 10.80
CA THR A 2 -10.39 -4.94 11.53
C THR A 2 -8.95 -5.37 11.74
N LEU A 3 -8.01 -4.64 11.15
CA LEU A 3 -6.58 -4.79 11.39
C LEU A 3 -6.24 -4.52 12.86
N THR A 4 -5.37 -5.34 13.45
CA THR A 4 -4.85 -5.07 14.81
C THR A 4 -3.44 -4.51 14.77
N ARG A 5 -3.05 -3.83 15.86
CA ARG A 5 -1.69 -3.30 16.04
C ARG A 5 -0.66 -4.42 15.99
N GLU A 6 -0.91 -5.52 16.69
CA GLU A 6 -0.01 -6.67 16.77
C GLU A 6 0.19 -7.33 15.42
N GLU A 7 -0.87 -7.44 14.61
CA GLU A 7 -0.78 -7.97 13.24
C GLU A 7 0.13 -7.12 12.36
N ILE A 8 0.05 -5.79 12.45
CA ILE A 8 0.90 -4.87 11.67
C ILE A 8 2.36 -4.99 12.12
N LEU A 9 2.62 -5.02 13.42
CA LEU A 9 3.97 -5.07 13.97
C LEU A 9 4.68 -6.39 13.63
N LEU A 10 3.96 -7.51 13.68
CA LEU A 10 4.50 -8.84 13.40
C LEU A 10 4.59 -9.16 11.90
N LEU A 11 3.98 -8.35 11.02
CA LEU A 11 4.00 -8.64 9.60
C LEU A 11 5.41 -8.37 9.02
N PRO A 12 6.04 -9.33 8.33
CA PRO A 12 7.29 -9.07 7.63
C PRO A 12 7.06 -8.12 6.44
N PRO A 13 8.13 -7.45 5.96
CA PRO A 13 8.05 -6.69 4.72
C PRO A 13 7.64 -7.60 3.54
N GLY A 14 6.92 -7.02 2.61
CA GLY A 14 6.44 -7.66 1.40
C GLY A 14 4.98 -7.33 1.09
N ARG A 15 4.46 -8.03 0.07
CA ARG A 15 3.26 -7.60 -0.65
C ARG A 15 2.00 -7.41 0.20
N LYS A 16 1.85 -8.15 1.30
CA LYS A 16 0.69 -7.98 2.20
C LYS A 16 0.76 -6.63 2.91
N LEU A 17 1.94 -6.24 3.41
CA LEU A 17 2.16 -4.94 4.04
C LEU A 17 2.00 -3.83 2.99
N ASP A 18 2.59 -4.01 1.82
CA ASP A 18 2.55 -3.05 0.71
C ASP A 18 1.12 -2.75 0.24
N ARG A 19 0.25 -3.76 0.20
CA ARG A 19 -1.17 -3.58 -0.12
C ARG A 19 -1.92 -2.79 0.94
N TRP A 20 -1.63 -3.00 2.21
CA TRP A 20 -2.22 -2.18 3.28
C TRP A 20 -1.80 -0.72 3.17
N ILE A 21 -0.57 -0.45 2.74
CA ILE A 21 -0.10 0.91 2.42
C ILE A 21 -0.94 1.51 1.29
N GLN A 22 -1.13 0.80 0.18
CA GLN A 22 -1.94 1.27 -0.95
C GLN A 22 -3.40 1.51 -0.55
N GLU A 23 -3.98 0.59 0.21
CA GLU A 23 -5.37 0.64 0.65
C GLU A 23 -5.62 1.77 1.66
N HIS A 24 -4.82 1.85 2.71
CA HIS A 24 -5.12 2.72 3.85
C HIS A 24 -4.45 4.09 3.77
N ILE A 25 -3.24 4.19 3.22
CA ILE A 25 -2.50 5.45 3.14
C ILE A 25 -2.81 6.15 1.82
N PHE A 26 -2.61 5.45 0.70
CA PHE A 26 -2.77 6.05 -0.61
C PHE A 26 -4.22 6.05 -1.12
N LYS A 27 -5.11 5.25 -0.52
CA LYS A 27 -6.51 5.12 -0.91
C LYS A 27 -6.68 4.73 -2.38
N TRP A 28 -5.79 3.87 -2.88
CA TRP A 28 -5.87 3.37 -4.25
C TRP A 28 -6.99 2.35 -4.39
N ILE A 29 -7.74 2.43 -5.49
CA ILE A 29 -8.86 1.52 -5.78
C ILE A 29 -8.37 0.45 -6.75
N PRO A 30 -8.35 -0.84 -6.37
CA PRO A 30 -7.99 -1.92 -7.28
C PRO A 30 -9.16 -2.26 -8.20
N TRP A 31 -8.88 -2.27 -9.50
CA TRP A 31 -9.79 -2.67 -10.55
C TRP A 31 -9.29 -3.96 -11.19
N ALA A 32 -10.11 -5.01 -11.16
CA ALA A 32 -9.90 -6.21 -11.92
C ALA A 32 -10.49 -6.05 -13.33
N GLU A 33 -9.75 -6.46 -14.36
CA GLU A 33 -10.22 -6.60 -15.74
C GLU A 33 -10.03 -8.04 -16.22
N GLN A 34 -11.10 -8.70 -16.63
CA GLN A 34 -11.03 -10.05 -17.23
C GLN A 34 -10.41 -9.99 -18.64
N ARG A 35 -9.34 -10.76 -18.88
CA ARG A 35 -8.63 -10.87 -20.16
C ARG A 35 -8.44 -12.33 -20.57
N GLY A 36 -9.46 -12.90 -21.20
CA GLY A 36 -9.46 -14.33 -21.54
C GLY A 36 -9.46 -15.17 -20.28
N ASP A 37 -8.40 -15.93 -20.05
CA ASP A 37 -8.28 -16.91 -18.96
C ASP A 37 -7.68 -16.34 -17.66
N TYR A 38 -7.26 -15.08 -17.65
CA TYR A 38 -6.71 -14.43 -16.45
C TYR A 38 -7.35 -13.07 -16.20
N ALA A 39 -7.26 -12.60 -14.96
CA ALA A 39 -7.66 -11.25 -14.58
C ALA A 39 -6.42 -10.37 -14.39
N THR A 40 -6.47 -9.14 -14.87
CA THR A 40 -5.45 -8.12 -14.57
C THR A 40 -5.96 -7.21 -13.47
N VAL A 41 -5.09 -6.80 -12.55
CA VAL A 41 -5.44 -5.82 -11.52
C VAL A 41 -4.63 -4.56 -11.74
N VAL A 42 -5.33 -3.43 -11.83
CA VAL A 42 -4.73 -2.09 -11.96
C VAL A 42 -5.29 -1.18 -10.87
N TYR A 43 -4.46 -0.28 -10.36
CA TYR A 43 -4.85 0.66 -9.32
C TYR A 43 -5.25 2.01 -9.91
N GLN A 44 -6.39 2.53 -9.46
CA GLN A 44 -6.81 3.92 -9.69
C GLN A 44 -6.38 4.77 -8.50
N LYS A 45 -5.58 5.81 -8.76
CA LYS A 45 -5.19 6.77 -7.71
C LYS A 45 -6.31 7.77 -7.43
N PRO A 46 -6.44 8.31 -6.20
CA PRO A 46 -7.41 9.35 -5.90
C PRO A 46 -7.32 10.53 -6.87
N GLY A 47 -8.45 10.89 -7.47
CA GLY A 47 -8.54 11.99 -8.45
C GLY A 47 -8.23 11.59 -9.90
N GLU A 48 -7.71 10.39 -10.15
CA GLU A 48 -7.58 9.87 -11.52
C GLU A 48 -8.93 9.38 -12.07
N ARG A 49 -9.07 9.44 -13.40
CA ARG A 49 -10.19 8.80 -14.10
C ARG A 49 -10.11 7.28 -13.97
N GLU A 50 -11.26 6.63 -14.01
CA GLU A 50 -11.33 5.17 -13.94
C GLU A 50 -10.54 4.51 -15.10
N PRO A 51 -9.92 3.34 -14.87
CA PRO A 51 -9.03 2.72 -15.86
C PRO A 51 -9.69 2.47 -17.22
N TYR A 52 -10.98 2.09 -17.25
CA TYR A 52 -11.71 1.81 -18.48
C TYR A 52 -11.90 3.05 -19.38
N MET A 53 -11.82 4.27 -18.82
CA MET A 53 -11.96 5.53 -19.56
C MET A 53 -10.70 5.90 -20.36
N ARG A 54 -9.62 5.14 -20.24
CA ARG A 54 -8.38 5.36 -21.03
C ARG A 54 -8.54 4.97 -22.51
N THR A 55 -9.61 4.27 -22.86
CA THR A 55 -9.87 3.78 -24.22
C THR A 55 -11.01 4.55 -24.88
N GLN A 56 -11.02 4.64 -26.21
CA GLN A 56 -12.15 5.25 -26.95
C GLN A 56 -13.44 4.43 -26.81
N ARG A 57 -13.34 3.11 -26.59
CA ARG A 57 -14.47 2.17 -26.42
C ARG A 57 -14.77 1.91 -24.94
N TRP A 58 -14.83 2.98 -24.15
CA TRP A 58 -14.89 2.91 -22.69
C TRP A 58 -16.15 2.21 -22.16
N GLU A 59 -17.29 2.26 -22.89
CA GLU A 59 -18.53 1.57 -22.50
C GLU A 59 -18.39 0.05 -22.51
N GLU A 60 -17.68 -0.49 -23.52
CA GLU A 60 -17.36 -1.92 -23.60
C GLU A 60 -16.33 -2.29 -22.53
N ALA A 61 -15.29 -1.48 -22.37
CA ALA A 61 -14.26 -1.70 -21.36
C ALA A 61 -14.84 -1.70 -19.94
N LYS A 62 -15.80 -0.81 -19.66
CA LYS A 62 -16.49 -0.72 -18.36
C LYS A 62 -17.14 -2.05 -17.95
N LYS A 63 -17.69 -2.81 -18.91
CA LYS A 63 -18.33 -4.11 -18.64
C LYS A 63 -17.35 -5.18 -18.15
N ARG A 64 -16.06 -5.05 -18.49
CA ARG A 64 -15.01 -6.00 -18.09
C ARG A 64 -14.30 -5.61 -16.80
N HIS A 65 -14.50 -4.38 -16.34
CA HIS A 65 -13.83 -3.84 -15.16
C HIS A 65 -14.72 -3.99 -13.94
N THR A 66 -14.16 -4.46 -12.83
CA THR A 66 -14.87 -4.61 -11.56
C THR A 66 -13.94 -4.18 -10.43
N ILE A 67 -14.46 -3.41 -9.48
CA ILE A 67 -13.72 -3.10 -8.26
C ILE A 67 -13.73 -4.35 -7.38
N ILE A 68 -12.56 -4.77 -6.94
CA ILE A 68 -12.40 -5.92 -6.03
C ILE A 68 -11.83 -5.43 -4.69
N PRO A 69 -12.04 -6.12 -3.57
CA PRO A 69 -11.33 -5.80 -2.33
C PRO A 69 -9.86 -6.29 -2.41
N TYR A 70 -8.95 -5.63 -1.67
CA TYR A 70 -7.54 -6.04 -1.62
C TYR A 70 -7.34 -7.49 -1.13
N SER A 71 -8.25 -7.99 -0.30
CA SER A 71 -8.25 -9.37 0.19
C SER A 71 -8.51 -10.42 -0.89
N GLU A 72 -9.13 -10.05 -2.02
CA GLU A 72 -9.41 -10.96 -3.13
C GLU A 72 -8.30 -11.00 -4.18
N ILE A 73 -7.27 -10.13 -4.07
CA ILE A 73 -6.16 -10.11 -5.02
C ILE A 73 -5.24 -11.32 -4.78
N ASP A 74 -5.45 -12.39 -5.52
CA ASP A 74 -4.57 -13.57 -5.57
C ASP A 74 -3.51 -13.43 -6.68
N PHE A 75 -2.22 -13.62 -6.38
CA PHE A 75 -1.13 -13.49 -7.35
C PHE A 75 -1.02 -14.65 -8.35
N LEU A 76 -1.62 -15.80 -8.06
CA LEU A 76 -1.69 -16.93 -8.98
C LEU A 76 -2.79 -16.73 -10.02
N LEU A 77 -3.84 -15.97 -9.68
CA LEU A 77 -4.99 -15.71 -10.53
C LEU A 77 -4.94 -14.33 -11.20
N HIS A 78 -4.27 -13.36 -10.57
CA HIS A 78 -4.23 -11.97 -11.01
C HIS A 78 -2.83 -11.55 -11.46
N ALA A 79 -2.75 -10.98 -12.66
CA ALA A 79 -1.61 -10.19 -13.09
C ALA A 79 -1.75 -8.75 -12.55
N VAL A 80 -1.05 -8.46 -11.46
CA VAL A 80 -1.12 -7.16 -10.76
C VAL A 80 -0.11 -6.18 -11.34
N TYR A 81 -0.58 -4.98 -11.70
CA TYR A 81 0.25 -3.91 -12.26
C TYR A 81 0.20 -2.64 -11.41
N GLY A 82 1.35 -1.97 -11.29
CA GLY A 82 1.47 -0.74 -10.50
C GLY A 82 1.62 -0.99 -9.00
N ASP A 83 1.93 -2.22 -8.60
CA ASP A 83 2.39 -2.52 -7.25
C ASP A 83 3.77 -1.89 -7.03
N GLU A 84 4.07 -1.48 -5.81
CA GLU A 84 5.37 -0.92 -5.43
C GLU A 84 5.85 -1.62 -4.16
N ASP A 85 7.15 -1.88 -4.07
CA ASP A 85 7.76 -2.56 -2.92
C ASP A 85 7.97 -1.58 -1.75
N TRP A 86 6.87 -0.98 -1.25
CA TRP A 86 6.88 0.08 -0.23
C TRP A 86 7.69 -0.28 1.01
N SER A 87 7.59 -1.53 1.45
CA SER A 87 8.23 -2.03 2.67
C SER A 87 9.66 -2.54 2.47
N ALA A 88 10.17 -2.55 1.23
CA ALA A 88 11.52 -3.00 0.92
C ALA A 88 12.39 -1.92 0.26
N GLU A 89 11.78 -0.99 -0.48
CA GLU A 89 12.47 0.01 -1.29
C GLU A 89 12.32 1.40 -0.66
N ILE A 90 13.45 2.03 -0.33
CA ILE A 90 13.44 3.29 0.44
C ILE A 90 12.87 4.47 -0.34
N SER A 91 13.03 4.51 -1.66
CA SER A 91 12.46 5.59 -2.48
C SER A 91 10.93 5.47 -2.54
N ALA A 92 10.40 4.24 -2.59
CA ALA A 92 8.97 3.98 -2.45
C ALA A 92 8.49 4.38 -1.05
N ALA A 93 9.14 3.90 0.01
CA ALA A 93 8.77 4.26 1.39
C ALA A 93 8.77 5.77 1.65
N TRP A 94 9.70 6.52 1.05
CA TRP A 94 9.75 7.97 1.22
C TRP A 94 8.52 8.69 0.67
N ARG A 95 7.85 8.14 -0.34
CA ARG A 95 6.58 8.71 -0.84
C ARG A 95 5.46 8.62 0.19
N ILE A 96 5.52 7.67 1.13
CA ILE A 96 4.61 7.60 2.29
C ILE A 96 4.85 8.81 3.19
N VAL A 97 6.12 9.11 3.49
CA VAL A 97 6.52 10.29 4.26
C VAL A 97 6.02 11.56 3.58
N GLU A 98 6.23 11.70 2.27
CA GLU A 98 5.76 12.86 1.51
C GLU A 98 4.24 12.99 1.48
N ARG A 99 3.52 11.86 1.50
CA ARG A 99 2.07 11.85 1.56
C ARG A 99 1.54 12.27 2.93
N LEU A 100 2.24 11.92 4.00
CA LEU A 100 1.80 12.13 5.38
C LEU A 100 2.33 13.42 6.01
N LYS A 101 3.43 14.01 5.51
CA LYS A 101 4.01 15.27 6.04
C LYS A 101 3.04 16.44 6.10
N THR A 102 1.94 16.40 5.32
CA THR A 102 0.91 17.44 5.36
C THR A 102 0.00 17.33 6.58
N THR A 103 -0.03 16.18 7.26
CA THR A 103 -0.94 15.88 8.38
C THR A 103 -0.22 15.42 9.64
N MET A 104 0.99 14.86 9.53
CA MET A 104 1.76 14.34 10.66
C MET A 104 3.26 14.36 10.35
N ASP A 105 4.07 14.56 11.38
CA ASP A 105 5.53 14.46 11.26
C ASP A 105 5.94 12.98 11.24
N VAL A 106 6.87 12.66 10.33
CA VAL A 106 7.46 11.32 10.21
C VAL A 106 8.96 11.44 10.37
N SER A 107 9.51 10.74 11.36
CA SER A 107 10.94 10.66 11.64
C SER A 107 11.41 9.22 11.54
N VAL A 108 12.66 9.04 11.11
CA VAL A 108 13.29 7.72 10.95
C VAL A 108 14.69 7.80 11.52
N TYR A 109 15.05 6.84 12.36
CA TYR A 109 16.35 6.79 13.02
C TYR A 109 16.85 5.35 13.11
N THR A 110 18.15 5.21 13.33
CA THR A 110 18.79 3.93 13.62
C THR A 110 19.12 3.87 15.11
N ASP A 111 18.98 2.69 15.71
CA ASP A 111 19.25 2.47 17.13
C ASP A 111 20.75 2.30 17.45
N GLY A 112 21.62 2.37 16.44
CA GLY A 112 23.06 2.12 16.56
C GLY A 112 23.47 0.65 16.57
N ASN A 113 22.52 -0.29 16.72
CA ASN A 113 22.75 -1.73 16.62
C ASN A 113 22.40 -2.29 15.23
N GLY A 114 22.15 -1.42 14.25
CA GLY A 114 21.75 -1.80 12.91
C GLY A 114 20.25 -2.07 12.76
N LYS A 115 19.43 -1.74 13.76
CA LYS A 115 17.98 -1.73 13.64
C LYS A 115 17.49 -0.32 13.30
N TYR A 116 16.28 -0.29 12.77
CA TYR A 116 15.59 0.92 12.37
C TYR A 116 14.34 1.11 13.22
N ALA A 117 14.07 2.37 13.50
CA ALA A 117 12.86 2.80 14.15
C ALA A 117 12.27 3.99 13.38
N SER A 118 10.96 4.13 13.47
CA SER A 118 10.23 5.22 12.85
C SER A 118 9.14 5.72 13.78
N GLU A 119 9.05 7.05 13.85
CA GLU A 119 8.00 7.78 14.53
C GLU A 119 7.09 8.43 13.51
N CYS A 120 5.78 8.27 13.68
CA CYS A 120 4.77 8.87 12.84
C CYS A 120 3.65 9.43 13.73
N GLY A 121 3.66 10.75 13.96
CA GLY A 121 2.81 11.38 14.97
C GLY A 121 3.12 10.86 16.38
N ARG A 122 2.14 10.23 17.04
CA ARG A 122 2.31 9.67 18.40
C ARG A 122 2.79 8.22 18.41
N TRP A 123 2.94 7.60 17.24
CA TRP A 123 3.25 6.18 17.13
C TRP A 123 4.72 5.97 16.83
N THR A 124 5.35 5.13 17.65
CA THR A 124 6.73 4.71 17.49
C THR A 124 6.75 3.22 17.18
N VAL A 125 7.48 2.85 16.13
CA VAL A 125 7.80 1.46 15.80
C VAL A 125 9.30 1.31 15.83
N ASP A 126 9.79 0.33 16.59
CA ASP A 126 11.20 0.00 16.76
C ASP A 126 11.50 -1.44 16.29
N ASP A 127 12.76 -1.86 16.44
CA ASP A 127 13.30 -3.20 16.11
C ASP A 127 12.99 -3.71 14.68
N CYS A 128 12.83 -2.79 13.71
CA CYS A 128 12.67 -3.17 12.31
C CYS A 128 14.03 -3.43 11.66
N ASN A 129 14.07 -4.36 10.70
CA ASN A 129 15.32 -4.72 10.03
C ASN A 129 15.71 -3.71 8.95
N THR A 130 14.75 -2.92 8.46
CA THR A 130 14.97 -1.93 7.42
C THR A 130 14.19 -0.65 7.71
N ALA A 131 14.69 0.50 7.23
CA ALA A 131 13.97 1.77 7.31
C ALA A 131 12.60 1.76 6.59
N PRO A 132 12.47 1.20 5.36
CA PRO A 132 11.18 1.10 4.67
C PRO A 132 10.11 0.36 5.48
N GLU A 133 10.49 -0.75 6.12
CA GLU A 133 9.61 -1.52 6.99
C GLU A 133 9.12 -0.67 8.18
N ALA A 134 10.05 0.04 8.86
CA ALA A 134 9.72 0.89 9.99
C ALA A 134 8.74 2.00 9.60
N ILE A 135 8.99 2.69 8.48
CA ILE A 135 8.13 3.74 7.93
C ILE A 135 6.74 3.19 7.63
N CYS A 136 6.65 2.05 6.94
CA CYS A 136 5.36 1.47 6.57
C CYS A 136 4.51 1.12 7.78
N LYS A 137 5.12 0.47 8.80
CA LYS A 137 4.42 0.06 10.02
C LYS A 137 3.96 1.27 10.84
N SER A 138 4.84 2.24 11.11
CA SER A 138 4.51 3.42 11.90
C SER A 138 3.41 4.26 11.21
N ALA A 139 3.51 4.42 9.89
CA ALA A 139 2.52 5.14 9.10
C ALA A 139 1.14 4.46 9.09
N LEU A 140 1.08 3.11 9.01
CA LEU A 140 -0.19 2.38 9.09
C LEU A 140 -0.85 2.53 10.46
N LEU A 141 -0.08 2.36 11.54
CA LEU A 141 -0.59 2.56 12.90
C LEU A 141 -1.13 3.99 13.09
N ALA A 142 -0.42 4.98 12.55
CA ALA A 142 -0.85 6.37 12.59
C ALA A 142 -2.16 6.63 11.85
N VAL A 143 -2.30 6.13 10.63
CA VAL A 143 -3.51 6.32 9.81
C VAL A 143 -4.71 5.54 10.37
N LEU A 144 -4.49 4.35 10.93
CA LEU A 144 -5.54 3.52 11.51
C LEU A 144 -5.85 3.86 12.97
N ASN A 145 -5.01 4.67 13.62
CA ASN A 145 -5.12 5.06 15.02
C ASN A 145 -5.17 3.85 15.99
N LEU A 146 -4.25 2.89 15.77
CA LEU A 146 -4.16 1.60 16.48
C LEU A 146 -2.96 1.50 17.41
#